data_AF-A0A498EMD0-F1
#
_entry.id   AF-A0A498EMD0-F1
#
_cell.length_a   1.000
_cell.length_b   1.000
_cell.length_c   1.000
_cell.angle_alpha   90.00
_cell.angle_beta   90.00
_cell.angle_gamma   90.00
#
_symmetry.space_group_name_H-M   'P 1'
#
loop_
_entity.id
_entity.type
_entity.pdbx_description
1 polymer ?
#
loop_
_entity_poly.entity_id
_entity_poly.type
_entity_poly.pdbx_seq_one_letter_code
_entity_poly.pdbx_strand_id
1 'polypeptide(L)'
;LIGGVAGTAAGAQPTISTDGPTAGAQSTAGAGPAVGAASATGTGPAQTDGACGFPFNATDATGETVTLEERPDRITTISPSAAQTLWELGEQDRVVGVSRFAFYLDGAEERANVSASFGASVERVVDTEPDLVLAPNSSAADVEPLREQGLTVYHFPAATSIDDIAEKTETIGRLVGACGAAAETNEEMNDAVAAAEERTSGVDRPTALYPLGGGYV
;
A
#
# COMPACT_ATOMS: atom_id res chain seq x y z
N LEU A 1 2.01 -34.38 -27.73
CA LEU A 1 3.04 -35.17 -27.02
C LEU A 1 4.14 -34.18 -26.66
N ILE A 2 4.31 -33.65 -25.45
CA ILE A 2 3.99 -34.01 -24.06
C ILE A 2 3.89 -32.61 -23.36
N GLY A 3 2.97 -32.22 -22.47
CA GLY A 3 2.13 -32.95 -21.53
C GLY A 3 2.63 -32.70 -20.09
N GLY A 4 1.99 -31.80 -19.34
CA GLY A 4 2.04 -31.71 -17.86
C GLY A 4 3.04 -30.71 -17.28
N VAL A 5 2.79 -30.02 -16.16
CA VAL A 5 1.70 -30.04 -15.17
C VAL A 5 1.74 -28.73 -14.38
N ALA A 6 0.58 -28.14 -14.13
CA ALA A 6 0.38 -27.04 -13.20
C ALA A 6 0.40 -27.56 -11.75
N GLY A 7 1.12 -26.87 -10.87
CA GLY A 7 1.14 -27.13 -9.43
C GLY A 7 0.54 -25.95 -8.68
N THR A 8 -0.70 -26.09 -8.23
CA THR A 8 -1.35 -25.25 -7.23
C THR A 8 -0.83 -25.63 -5.84
N ALA A 9 -0.31 -24.67 -5.08
CA ALA A 9 0.02 -24.87 -3.68
C ALA A 9 -0.82 -23.94 -2.81
N ALA A 10 -1.94 -24.48 -2.31
CA ALA A 10 -2.66 -23.95 -1.15
C ALA A 10 -1.95 -24.48 0.11
N GLY A 11 -1.49 -23.57 0.98
CA GLY A 11 -0.81 -23.91 2.23
C GLY A 11 -1.66 -23.49 3.44
N ALA A 12 -2.44 -24.43 3.96
CA ALA A 12 -3.14 -24.29 5.23
C ALA A 12 -2.16 -24.35 6.43
N GLN A 13 -2.31 -23.44 7.39
CA GLN A 13 -1.57 -23.43 8.65
C GLN A 13 -1.96 -24.59 9.59
N PRO A 14 -1.06 -25.05 10.47
CA PRO A 14 -1.43 -25.69 11.73
C PRO A 14 -1.11 -24.81 12.94
N THR A 15 -2.14 -24.61 13.76
CA THR A 15 -2.13 -24.08 15.12
C THR A 15 -1.37 -25.01 16.08
N ILE A 16 -0.59 -24.47 17.01
CA ILE A 16 -0.12 -25.19 18.19
C ILE A 16 -0.45 -24.42 19.47
N SER A 17 -1.23 -25.09 20.32
CA SER A 17 -1.70 -24.65 21.62
C SER A 17 -0.63 -24.77 22.71
N THR A 18 -0.74 -23.86 23.66
CA THR A 18 -0.01 -23.70 24.92
C THR A 18 -0.28 -24.83 25.91
N ASP A 19 0.72 -25.22 26.70
CA ASP A 19 0.50 -25.68 28.07
C ASP A 19 1.74 -25.45 28.97
N GLY A 20 1.49 -25.01 30.21
CA GLY A 20 2.50 -24.67 31.23
C GLY A 20 3.10 -25.90 31.95
N PRO A 21 3.92 -25.71 33.01
CA PRO A 21 3.33 -25.43 34.34
C PRO A 21 4.15 -24.55 35.31
N THR A 22 3.48 -24.26 36.43
CA THR A 22 3.75 -23.39 37.59
C THR A 22 4.79 -23.86 38.61
N ALA A 23 5.49 -22.90 39.25
CA ALA A 23 5.83 -22.78 40.70
C ALA A 23 6.85 -21.60 40.83
N GLY A 24 6.84 -20.63 41.74
CA GLY A 24 6.20 -20.39 43.03
C GLY A 24 7.27 -19.87 43.99
N ALA A 25 7.25 -18.59 44.41
CA ALA A 25 7.73 -18.11 45.72
C ALA A 25 7.73 -16.56 45.89
N GLN A 26 6.87 -16.11 46.80
CA GLN A 26 7.09 -15.20 47.94
C GLN A 26 7.44 -13.69 47.78
N SER A 27 6.45 -12.92 48.23
CA SER A 27 6.35 -11.54 48.75
C SER A 27 7.41 -11.06 49.75
N THR A 28 7.76 -9.76 49.69
CA THR A 28 7.69 -8.80 50.83
C THR A 28 7.61 -7.32 50.40
N ALA A 29 6.49 -6.69 50.79
CA ALA A 29 6.28 -5.34 51.36
C ALA A 29 7.08 -4.09 50.93
N GLY A 30 6.35 -3.00 50.67
CA GLY A 30 6.82 -1.61 50.77
C GLY A 30 5.78 -0.58 50.29
N ALA A 31 4.95 -0.06 51.20
CA ALA A 31 3.96 0.99 50.94
C ALA A 31 4.51 2.39 51.21
N GLY A 32 4.06 3.38 50.41
CA GLY A 32 4.22 4.81 50.69
C GLY A 32 3.38 5.65 49.71
N PRO A 33 2.46 6.51 50.18
CA PRO A 33 1.54 7.28 49.32
C PRO A 33 2.03 8.72 49.11
N ALA A 34 1.74 9.32 47.95
CA ALA A 34 1.63 10.78 47.84
C ALA A 34 0.85 11.21 46.59
N VAL A 35 -0.20 11.98 46.86
CA VAL A 35 -1.03 12.78 45.95
C VAL A 35 -0.26 13.96 45.35
N GLY A 36 -0.60 14.36 44.10
CA GLY A 36 -0.49 15.76 43.72
C GLY A 36 -0.30 16.07 42.22
N ALA A 37 -1.15 17.00 41.76
CA ALA A 37 -1.01 17.87 40.59
C ALA A 37 -1.29 17.32 39.19
N ALA A 38 -2.54 17.53 38.77
CA ALA A 38 -2.88 17.83 37.38
C ALA A 38 -2.19 19.12 36.92
N SER A 39 -1.65 19.15 35.70
CA SER A 39 -1.85 20.23 34.74
C SER A 39 -1.41 19.84 33.33
N ALA A 40 -2.30 20.19 32.41
CA ALA A 40 -2.28 20.06 30.95
C ALA A 40 -0.91 20.07 30.25
N THR A 41 -0.78 19.19 29.27
CA THR A 41 0.05 19.44 28.09
C THR A 41 -0.68 18.85 26.88
N GLY A 42 -0.81 19.67 25.83
CA GLY A 42 -1.84 19.56 24.79
C GLY A 42 -1.85 18.26 23.99
N THR A 43 -3.06 17.85 23.63
CA THR A 43 -3.33 16.86 22.59
C THR A 43 -2.99 17.47 21.22
N GLY A 44 -1.72 17.37 20.82
CA GLY A 44 -1.40 17.27 19.39
C GLY A 44 -1.89 15.90 18.88
N PRO A 45 -2.15 15.75 17.57
CA PRO A 45 -2.57 14.45 17.03
C PRO A 45 -1.47 13.44 17.35
N ALA A 46 -1.84 12.39 18.09
CA ALA A 46 -0.95 11.30 18.42
C ALA A 46 -0.63 10.57 17.10
N GLN A 47 0.59 10.74 16.60
CA GLN A 47 1.10 9.89 15.54
C GLN A 47 1.17 8.47 16.10
N THR A 48 0.35 7.59 15.55
CA THR A 48 0.46 6.15 15.82
C THR A 48 1.56 5.60 14.93
N ASP A 49 2.80 5.88 15.30
CA ASP A 49 3.96 5.26 14.69
C ASP A 49 3.92 3.75 15.00
N GLY A 50 3.36 2.98 14.07
CA GLY A 50 3.30 1.52 14.10
C GLY A 50 1.90 0.89 14.14
N ALA A 51 0.81 1.66 14.27
CA ALA A 51 -0.54 1.08 14.19
C ALA A 51 -1.11 1.21 12.77
N CYS A 52 -1.71 0.15 12.25
CA CYS A 52 -2.56 0.20 11.07
C CYS A 52 -3.91 0.81 11.45
N GLY A 53 -3.93 2.13 11.65
CA GLY A 53 -5.10 2.83 12.18
C GLY A 53 -5.13 4.29 11.78
N PHE A 54 -6.27 4.91 12.05
CA PHE A 54 -6.56 6.30 11.71
C PHE A 54 -6.76 7.12 13.01
N PRO A 55 -6.42 8.41 13.04
CA PRO A 55 -5.93 9.21 11.92
C PRO A 55 -4.52 8.79 11.45
N PHE A 56 -4.32 8.75 10.13
CA PHE A 56 -3.04 8.45 9.49
C PHE A 56 -2.50 9.70 8.78
N ASN A 57 -1.21 9.99 8.98
CA ASN A 57 -0.54 11.12 8.38
C ASN A 57 0.67 10.61 7.60
N ALA A 58 0.81 11.04 6.34
CA ALA A 58 1.96 10.72 5.52
C ALA A 58 2.32 11.90 4.62
N THR A 59 3.61 12.22 4.57
CA THR A 59 4.13 13.17 3.59
C THR A 59 4.34 12.44 2.27
N ASP A 60 3.86 13.05 1.19
CA ASP A 60 3.96 12.48 -0.14
C ASP A 60 5.18 13.02 -0.91
N ALA A 61 5.37 12.59 -2.16
CA ALA A 61 6.53 12.97 -2.97
C ALA A 61 6.57 14.47 -3.38
N THR A 62 5.46 15.21 -3.21
CA THR A 62 5.41 16.66 -3.41
C THR A 62 5.79 17.45 -2.16
N GLY A 63 5.96 16.77 -1.02
CA GLY A 63 6.18 17.40 0.29
C GLY A 63 4.89 17.78 1.01
N GLU A 64 3.72 17.49 0.43
CA GLU A 64 2.42 17.73 1.06
C GLU A 64 2.16 16.67 2.12
N THR A 65 1.66 17.07 3.29
CA THR A 65 1.23 16.13 4.33
C THR A 65 -0.23 15.77 4.10
N VAL A 66 -0.48 14.52 3.73
CA VAL A 66 -1.82 13.96 3.56
C VAL A 66 -2.27 13.37 4.89
N THR A 67 -3.41 13.84 5.38
CA THR A 67 -4.07 13.33 6.59
C THR A 67 -5.35 12.62 6.22
N LEU A 68 -5.50 11.38 6.67
CA LEU A 68 -6.74 10.61 6.60
C LEU A 68 -7.26 10.43 8.02
N GLU A 69 -8.40 11.03 8.34
CA GLU A 69 -9.02 10.90 9.67
C GLU A 69 -9.66 9.54 9.89
N GLU A 70 -10.12 8.92 8.80
CA GLU A 70 -10.77 7.62 8.77
C GLU A 70 -10.28 6.82 7.57
N ARG A 71 -10.57 5.51 7.59
CA ARG A 71 -10.25 4.62 6.47
C ARG A 71 -11.07 5.01 5.24
N PRO A 72 -10.47 5.21 4.05
CA PRO A 72 -11.22 5.60 2.86
C PRO A 72 -12.12 4.45 2.38
N ASP A 73 -13.38 4.73 2.06
CA ASP A 73 -14.34 3.75 1.52
C ASP A 73 -14.43 3.83 -0.01
N ARG A 74 -14.04 4.96 -0.61
CA ARG A 74 -14.03 5.22 -2.05
C ARG A 74 -12.65 5.65 -2.51
N ILE A 75 -11.98 4.79 -3.27
CA ILE A 75 -10.61 5.02 -3.74
C ILE A 75 -10.59 5.14 -5.26
N THR A 76 -9.92 6.17 -5.78
CA THR A 76 -9.64 6.29 -7.22
C THR A 76 -8.15 6.15 -7.49
N THR A 77 -7.79 5.34 -8.47
CA THR A 77 -6.40 5.15 -8.91
C THR A 77 -6.22 5.73 -10.31
N ILE A 78 -5.27 6.65 -10.48
CA ILE A 78 -5.10 7.35 -11.77
C ILE A 78 -4.01 6.74 -12.67
N SER A 79 -3.34 5.69 -12.21
CA SER A 79 -2.37 4.89 -12.96
C SER A 79 -2.43 3.41 -12.55
N PRO A 80 -2.07 2.48 -13.46
CA PRO A 80 -2.31 1.05 -13.27
C PRO A 80 -1.54 0.42 -12.10
N SER A 81 -0.35 0.94 -11.76
CA SER A 81 0.45 0.36 -10.66
C SER A 81 -0.25 0.45 -9.30
N ALA A 82 -0.90 1.58 -8.99
CA ALA A 82 -1.68 1.71 -7.76
C ALA A 82 -2.95 0.82 -7.78
N ALA A 83 -3.61 0.71 -8.94
CA ALA A 83 -4.73 -0.21 -9.10
C ALA A 83 -4.30 -1.65 -8.80
N GLN A 84 -3.24 -2.12 -9.44
CA GLN A 84 -2.75 -3.48 -9.23
C GLN A 84 -2.41 -3.74 -7.77
N THR A 85 -1.71 -2.83 -7.08
CA THR A 85 -1.44 -3.01 -5.65
C THR A 85 -2.73 -3.17 -4.85
N LEU A 86 -3.78 -2.35 -5.08
CA LEU A 86 -5.05 -2.53 -4.37
C LEU A 86 -5.73 -3.89 -4.65
N TRP A 87 -5.57 -4.44 -5.85
CA TRP A 87 -6.07 -5.79 -6.16
C TRP A 87 -5.30 -6.87 -5.40
N GLU A 88 -3.96 -6.77 -5.33
CA GLU A 88 -3.14 -7.71 -4.55
C GLU A 88 -3.46 -7.63 -3.05
N LEU A 89 -3.81 -6.44 -2.55
CA LEU A 89 -4.21 -6.25 -1.15
C LEU A 89 -5.65 -6.71 -0.86
N GLY A 90 -6.42 -7.13 -1.86
CA GLY A 90 -7.83 -7.50 -1.70
C GLY A 90 -8.78 -6.32 -1.48
N GLU A 91 -8.40 -5.12 -1.94
CA GLU A 91 -9.11 -3.85 -1.70
C GLU A 91 -9.85 -3.30 -2.92
N GLN A 92 -9.97 -4.09 -3.99
CA GLN A 92 -10.60 -3.70 -5.25
C GLN A 92 -12.09 -3.31 -5.12
N ASP A 93 -12.79 -3.78 -4.09
CA ASP A 93 -14.20 -3.46 -3.85
C ASP A 93 -14.42 -2.01 -3.44
N ARG A 94 -13.41 -1.37 -2.87
CA ARG A 94 -13.42 0.07 -2.53
C ARG A 94 -12.98 0.97 -3.68
N VAL A 95 -12.49 0.38 -4.78
CA VAL A 95 -12.01 1.14 -5.93
C VAL A 95 -13.20 1.55 -6.81
N VAL A 96 -13.46 2.86 -6.89
CA VAL A 96 -14.59 3.43 -7.64
C VAL A 96 -14.18 3.97 -9.00
N GLY A 97 -12.88 4.27 -9.19
CA GLY A 97 -12.34 4.80 -10.43
C GLY A 97 -10.94 4.26 -10.76
N VAL A 98 -10.73 3.93 -12.02
CA VAL A 98 -9.44 3.45 -12.54
C VAL A 98 -9.07 4.09 -13.87
N SER A 99 -7.78 4.20 -14.13
CA SER A 99 -7.29 4.47 -15.48
C SER A 99 -7.63 3.31 -16.42
N ARG A 100 -7.98 3.60 -17.69
CA ARG A 100 -8.22 2.59 -18.72
C ARG A 100 -7.05 1.60 -18.90
N PHE A 101 -5.85 1.99 -18.50
CA PHE A 101 -4.66 1.14 -18.55
C PHE A 101 -4.66 0.03 -17.49
N ALA A 102 -5.58 0.07 -16.52
CA ALA A 102 -5.76 -0.96 -15.50
C ALA A 102 -6.85 -2.00 -15.86
N PHE A 103 -7.51 -1.89 -17.02
CA PHE A 103 -8.61 -2.78 -17.42
C PHE A 103 -8.21 -4.25 -17.64
N TYR A 104 -6.92 -4.58 -17.59
CA TYR A 104 -6.46 -5.97 -17.58
C TYR A 104 -6.73 -6.67 -16.23
N LEU A 105 -6.99 -5.90 -15.16
CA LEU A 105 -7.32 -6.44 -13.84
C LEU A 105 -8.77 -6.94 -13.83
N ASP A 106 -9.00 -8.05 -13.14
CA ASP A 106 -10.31 -8.68 -13.07
C ASP A 106 -11.36 -7.71 -12.48
N GLY A 107 -12.50 -7.55 -13.16
CA GLY A 107 -13.57 -6.63 -12.78
C GLY A 107 -13.27 -5.13 -12.90
N ALA A 108 -12.06 -4.71 -13.31
CA ALA A 108 -11.71 -3.29 -13.37
C ALA A 108 -12.48 -2.48 -14.42
N GLU A 109 -12.94 -3.12 -15.49
CA GLU A 109 -13.80 -2.51 -16.52
C GLU A 109 -15.18 -2.11 -15.99
N GLU A 110 -15.59 -2.61 -14.82
CA GLU A 110 -16.84 -2.24 -14.15
C GLU A 110 -16.71 -0.94 -13.36
N ARG A 111 -15.48 -0.46 -13.12
CA ARG A 111 -15.21 0.79 -12.40
C ARG A 111 -15.27 1.99 -13.34
N ALA A 112 -15.44 3.20 -12.80
CA ALA A 112 -15.46 4.39 -13.62
C ALA A 112 -14.09 4.59 -14.31
N ASN A 113 -14.11 4.77 -15.63
CA ASN A 113 -12.91 5.14 -16.38
C ASN A 113 -12.57 6.61 -16.12
N VAL A 114 -11.46 6.87 -15.44
CA VAL A 114 -11.03 8.24 -15.12
C VAL A 114 -9.93 8.78 -16.05
N SER A 115 -9.64 8.09 -17.17
CA SER A 115 -8.60 8.54 -18.10
C SER A 115 -9.02 9.74 -18.94
N ALA A 116 -8.09 10.66 -19.16
CA ALA A 116 -8.15 11.66 -20.21
C ALA A 116 -7.43 11.17 -21.49
N SER A 117 -7.22 12.05 -22.47
CA SER A 117 -6.34 11.74 -23.61
C SER A 117 -4.92 11.43 -23.12
N PHE A 118 -4.44 12.24 -22.17
CA PHE A 118 -3.18 12.07 -21.44
C PHE A 118 -3.48 12.21 -19.94
N GLY A 119 -2.90 11.36 -19.10
CA GLY A 119 -3.12 11.41 -17.65
C GLY A 119 -4.56 11.13 -17.23
N ALA A 120 -4.98 11.78 -16.14
CA ALA A 120 -6.31 11.67 -15.57
C ALA A 120 -7.24 12.80 -16.02
N SER A 121 -8.54 12.52 -16.12
CA SER A 121 -9.56 13.55 -16.32
C SER A 121 -10.04 14.02 -14.95
N VAL A 122 -9.73 15.26 -14.60
CA VAL A 122 -10.11 15.87 -13.31
C VAL A 122 -11.61 15.73 -13.05
N GLU A 123 -12.45 16.06 -14.04
CA GLU A 123 -13.91 16.00 -13.91
C GLU A 123 -14.38 14.57 -13.64
N ARG A 124 -13.84 13.59 -14.36
CA ARG A 124 -14.21 12.18 -14.16
C ARG A 124 -13.76 11.66 -12.80
N VAL A 125 -12.61 12.09 -12.29
CA VAL A 125 -12.17 11.74 -10.93
C VAL A 125 -13.10 12.35 -9.90
N VAL A 126 -13.46 13.63 -10.04
CA VAL A 126 -14.44 14.30 -9.15
C VAL A 126 -15.78 13.58 -9.15
N ASP A 127 -16.27 13.16 -10.32
CA ASP A 127 -17.53 12.41 -10.46
C ASP A 127 -17.50 11.04 -9.74
N THR A 128 -16.32 10.51 -9.41
CA THR A 128 -16.21 9.30 -8.58
C THR A 128 -16.37 9.56 -7.07
N GLU A 129 -16.47 10.82 -6.63
CA GLU A 129 -16.57 11.21 -5.22
C GLU A 129 -15.58 10.41 -4.32
N PRO A 130 -14.26 10.43 -4.60
CA PRO A 130 -13.31 9.60 -3.85
C PRO A 130 -12.92 10.26 -2.52
N ASP A 131 -12.72 9.44 -1.49
CA ASP A 131 -12.10 9.85 -0.22
C ASP A 131 -10.58 9.97 -0.37
N LEU A 132 -10.00 9.19 -1.29
CA LEU A 132 -8.58 9.13 -1.55
C LEU A 132 -8.30 8.87 -3.04
N VAL A 133 -7.41 9.67 -3.62
CA VAL A 133 -6.84 9.44 -4.94
C VAL A 133 -5.39 9.00 -4.81
N LEU A 134 -5.06 7.85 -5.38
CA LEU A 134 -3.70 7.33 -5.44
C LEU A 134 -3.03 7.70 -6.77
N ALA A 135 -1.96 8.49 -6.69
CA ALA A 135 -1.23 9.03 -7.83
C ALA A 135 0.22 8.51 -7.89
N PRO A 136 0.51 7.44 -8.65
CA PRO A 136 1.88 6.98 -8.90
C PRO A 136 2.81 8.08 -9.45
N ASN A 137 4.13 7.84 -9.39
CA ASN A 137 5.17 8.83 -9.73
C ASN A 137 5.04 9.42 -11.15
N SER A 138 4.52 8.65 -12.10
CA SER A 138 4.30 9.11 -13.49
C SER A 138 3.13 10.09 -13.64
N SER A 139 2.34 10.31 -12.59
CA SER A 139 1.14 11.15 -12.59
C SER A 139 1.36 12.52 -11.91
N ALA A 140 2.60 12.97 -11.75
CA ALA A 140 2.91 14.24 -11.07
C ALA A 140 2.15 15.45 -11.65
N ALA A 141 1.94 15.48 -12.98
CA ALA A 141 1.21 16.56 -13.65
C ALA A 141 -0.30 16.57 -13.34
N ASP A 142 -0.87 15.45 -12.88
CA ASP A 142 -2.28 15.31 -12.55
C ASP A 142 -2.58 15.68 -11.08
N VAL A 143 -1.57 15.73 -10.20
CA VAL A 143 -1.75 15.87 -8.74
C VAL A 143 -2.36 17.22 -8.37
N GLU A 144 -1.75 18.32 -8.79
CA GLU A 144 -2.19 19.67 -8.40
C GLU A 144 -3.61 19.99 -8.93
N PRO A 145 -3.94 19.74 -10.22
CA PRO A 145 -5.30 19.98 -10.71
C PRO A 145 -6.40 19.23 -9.95
N LEU A 146 -6.10 18.00 -9.46
CA LEU A 146 -7.02 17.23 -8.65
C LEU A 146 -7.18 17.82 -7.24
N ARG A 147 -6.09 18.26 -6.61
CA ARG A 147 -6.12 18.92 -5.31
C ARG A 147 -6.84 20.26 -5.33
N GLU A 148 -6.74 21.02 -6.42
CA GLU A 148 -7.49 22.28 -6.60
C GLU A 148 -9.01 22.08 -6.57
N GLN A 149 -9.50 20.85 -6.80
CA GLN A 149 -10.92 20.50 -6.65
C GLN A 149 -11.29 20.04 -5.22
N GLY A 150 -10.36 20.11 -4.27
CA GLY A 150 -10.57 19.70 -2.88
C GLY A 150 -10.44 18.20 -2.64
N LEU A 151 -9.87 17.44 -3.60
CA LEU A 151 -9.66 16.01 -3.44
C LEU A 151 -8.41 15.71 -2.60
N THR A 152 -8.49 14.69 -1.76
CA THR A 152 -7.32 14.13 -1.06
C THR A 152 -6.52 13.28 -2.05
N VAL A 153 -5.32 13.74 -2.42
CA VAL A 153 -4.43 13.05 -3.37
C VAL A 153 -3.12 12.69 -2.69
N TYR A 154 -2.71 11.43 -2.76
CA TYR A 154 -1.39 10.97 -2.33
C TYR A 154 -0.50 10.67 -3.54
N HIS A 155 0.59 11.43 -3.70
CA HIS A 155 1.56 11.22 -4.78
C HIS A 155 2.75 10.36 -4.33
N PHE A 156 2.96 9.24 -5.01
CA PHE A 156 4.05 8.31 -4.68
C PHE A 156 5.37 8.69 -5.35
N PRO A 157 6.52 8.54 -4.67
CA PRO A 157 7.83 8.75 -5.29
C PRO A 157 8.14 7.67 -6.32
N ALA A 158 9.12 7.96 -7.19
CA ALA A 158 9.66 6.96 -8.09
C ALA A 158 10.33 5.85 -7.28
N ALA A 159 10.04 4.59 -7.62
CA ALA A 159 10.73 3.44 -7.06
C ALA A 159 11.88 3.05 -7.98
N THR A 160 13.06 2.85 -7.40
CA THR A 160 14.32 2.55 -8.07
C THR A 160 14.95 1.23 -7.60
N SER A 161 14.37 0.61 -6.57
CA SER A 161 14.78 -0.66 -5.98
C SER A 161 13.56 -1.53 -5.65
N ILE A 162 13.78 -2.80 -5.30
CA ILE A 162 12.72 -3.68 -4.78
C ILE A 162 12.25 -3.19 -3.40
N ASP A 163 13.17 -2.70 -2.57
CA ASP A 163 12.84 -2.13 -1.26
C ASP A 163 11.91 -0.92 -1.41
N ASP A 164 12.14 -0.05 -2.41
CA ASP A 164 11.26 1.09 -2.71
C ASP A 164 9.84 0.63 -3.11
N ILE A 165 9.71 -0.54 -3.74
CA ILE A 165 8.42 -1.14 -4.08
C ILE A 165 7.74 -1.69 -2.81
N ALA A 166 8.51 -2.34 -1.93
CA ALA A 166 8.00 -2.84 -0.65
C ALA A 166 7.49 -1.69 0.23
N GLU A 167 8.26 -0.61 0.37
CA GLU A 167 7.86 0.59 1.12
C GLU A 167 6.62 1.25 0.51
N LYS A 168 6.50 1.28 -0.81
CA LYS A 168 5.32 1.80 -1.50
C LYS A 168 4.08 0.95 -1.21
N THR A 169 4.21 -0.37 -1.25
CA THR A 169 3.12 -1.30 -0.92
C THR A 169 2.69 -1.15 0.54
N GLU A 170 3.64 -1.03 1.47
CA GLU A 170 3.36 -0.71 2.87
C GLU A 170 2.63 0.61 3.04
N THR A 171 3.08 1.65 2.33
CA THR A 171 2.45 2.97 2.36
C THR A 171 1.00 2.90 1.86
N ILE A 172 0.74 2.19 0.76
CA ILE A 172 -0.62 1.95 0.26
C ILE A 172 -1.43 1.19 1.32
N GLY A 173 -0.87 0.12 1.90
CA GLY A 173 -1.49 -0.64 2.98
C GLY A 173 -1.88 0.23 4.18
N ARG A 174 -1.03 1.17 4.60
CA ARG A 174 -1.35 2.11 5.69
C ARG A 174 -2.44 3.11 5.29
N LEU A 175 -2.36 3.68 4.09
CA LEU A 175 -3.36 4.63 3.57
C LEU A 175 -4.77 4.01 3.52
N VAL A 176 -4.88 2.72 3.20
CA VAL A 176 -6.17 2.05 3.05
C VAL A 176 -6.56 1.18 4.24
N GLY A 177 -5.71 1.06 5.27
CA GLY A 177 -5.96 0.23 6.46
C GLY A 177 -5.80 -1.29 6.23
N ALA A 178 -4.96 -1.68 5.26
CA ALA A 178 -4.69 -3.06 4.84
C ALA A 178 -3.24 -3.50 5.11
N CYS A 179 -2.66 -3.10 6.25
CA CYS A 179 -1.23 -3.36 6.53
C CYS A 179 -0.87 -4.85 6.62
N GLY A 180 -1.79 -5.70 7.08
CA GLY A 180 -1.59 -7.15 7.11
C GLY A 180 -1.43 -7.73 5.71
N ALA A 181 -2.35 -7.37 4.80
CA ALA A 181 -2.25 -7.77 3.39
C ALA A 181 -0.99 -7.20 2.73
N ALA A 182 -0.61 -5.95 3.04
CA ALA A 182 0.61 -5.36 2.49
C ALA A 182 1.88 -6.07 2.95
N ALA A 183 1.94 -6.51 4.21
CA ALA A 183 3.04 -7.31 4.71
C ALA A 183 3.11 -8.68 4.01
N GLU A 184 1.97 -9.35 3.83
CA GLU A 184 1.88 -10.63 3.12
C GLU A 184 2.30 -10.50 1.65
N THR A 185 1.79 -9.50 0.92
CA THR A 185 2.20 -9.21 -0.46
C THR A 185 3.70 -8.91 -0.57
N ASN A 186 4.27 -8.18 0.39
CA ASN A 186 5.71 -7.91 0.41
C ASN A 186 6.53 -9.17 0.69
N GLU A 187 6.08 -10.03 1.60
CA GLU A 187 6.73 -11.33 1.87
C GLU A 187 6.76 -12.19 0.60
N GLU A 188 5.63 -12.31 -0.10
CA GLU A 188 5.54 -13.05 -1.37
C GLU A 188 6.47 -12.48 -2.46
N MET A 189 6.50 -11.15 -2.60
CA MET A 189 7.39 -10.48 -3.55
C MET A 189 8.85 -10.76 -3.23
N ASN A 190 9.24 -10.61 -1.96
CA ASN A 190 10.62 -10.79 -1.52
C ASN A 190 11.08 -12.24 -1.69
N ASP A 191 10.22 -13.21 -1.38
CA ASP A 191 10.47 -14.62 -1.61
C ASP A 191 10.65 -14.93 -3.11
N ALA A 192 9.83 -14.33 -3.98
CA ALA A 192 9.95 -14.49 -5.42
C ALA A 192 11.28 -13.92 -5.95
N VAL A 193 11.70 -12.74 -5.45
CA VAL A 193 12.98 -12.11 -5.79
C VAL A 193 14.15 -12.99 -5.32
N ALA A 194 14.16 -13.40 -4.05
CA ALA A 194 15.21 -14.25 -3.50
C ALA A 194 15.32 -15.58 -4.27
N ALA A 195 14.19 -16.17 -4.64
CA ALA A 195 14.17 -17.40 -5.42
C ALA A 195 14.66 -17.19 -6.87
N ALA A 196 14.51 -16.00 -7.45
CA ALA A 196 15.08 -15.67 -8.76
C ALA A 196 16.60 -15.45 -8.67
N GLU A 197 17.07 -14.76 -7.63
CA GLU A 197 18.50 -14.55 -7.36
C GLU A 197 19.23 -15.89 -7.14
N GLU A 198 18.67 -16.77 -6.32
CA GLU A 198 19.26 -18.10 -6.06
C GLU A 198 19.40 -18.92 -7.35
N ARG A 199 18.33 -18.99 -8.16
CA ARG A 199 18.33 -19.72 -9.43
C ARG A 199 19.32 -19.16 -10.45
N THR A 200 19.71 -17.90 -10.32
CA THR A 200 20.59 -17.21 -11.28
C THR A 200 22.00 -16.97 -10.74
N SER A 201 22.29 -17.34 -9.49
CA SER A 201 23.56 -17.11 -8.80
C SER A 201 24.79 -17.67 -9.53
N GLY A 202 24.63 -18.79 -10.25
CA GLY A 202 25.67 -19.44 -11.04
C GLY A 202 25.65 -19.13 -12.53
N VAL A 203 24.81 -18.20 -12.99
CA VAL A 203 24.65 -17.86 -14.41
C VAL A 203 25.46 -16.60 -14.74
N ASP A 204 26.25 -16.66 -15.81
CA ASP A 204 26.95 -15.48 -16.34
C ASP A 204 25.94 -14.38 -16.68
N ARG A 205 26.17 -13.14 -16.22
CA ARG A 205 25.25 -12.00 -16.44
C ARG A 205 25.31 -11.57 -17.91
N PRO A 206 24.35 -11.96 -18.78
CA PRO A 206 24.43 -11.60 -20.18
C PRO A 206 24.19 -10.09 -20.34
N THR A 207 24.85 -9.47 -21.32
CA THR A 207 24.51 -8.09 -21.68
C THR A 207 23.10 -8.08 -22.27
N ALA A 208 22.20 -7.36 -21.59
CA ALA A 208 20.83 -7.16 -22.04
C ALA A 208 20.63 -5.72 -22.51
N LEU A 209 19.87 -5.56 -23.60
CA LEU A 209 19.33 -4.29 -24.04
C LEU A 209 17.80 -4.39 -23.93
N TYR A 210 17.19 -3.48 -23.19
CA TYR A 210 15.75 -3.33 -23.13
C TYR A 210 15.34 -2.10 -23.94
N PRO A 211 14.99 -2.26 -25.24
CA PRO A 211 14.62 -1.13 -26.07
C PRO A 211 13.22 -0.65 -25.69
N LEU A 212 13.14 0.48 -24.96
CA LEU A 212 11.88 1.08 -24.50
C LEU A 212 11.00 1.67 -25.63
N GLY A 213 11.40 1.53 -26.90
CA GLY A 213 10.74 2.18 -28.03
C GLY A 213 10.85 3.71 -27.98
N GLY A 214 10.38 4.39 -29.02
CA GLY A 214 10.28 5.86 -29.01
C GLY A 214 8.98 6.31 -28.32
N GLY A 215 9.06 7.30 -27.43
CA GLY A 215 7.88 7.95 -26.82
C GLY A 215 7.67 7.73 -25.32
N TYR A 216 8.55 6.95 -24.66
CA TYR A 216 8.52 6.69 -23.21
C TYR A 216 9.90 6.87 -22.58
N VAL A 217 10.50 8.05 -22.78
CA VAL A 217 11.62 8.60 -22.00
C VAL A 217 11.39 10.08 -21.76
#